data_AF-A0A166VIX0-F1
#
_entry.id   AF-A0A166VIX0-F1
#
_cell.length_a   1.000
_cell.length_b   1.000
_cell.length_c   1.000
_cell.angle_alpha   90.00
_cell.angle_beta   90.00
_cell.angle_gamma   90.00
#
_symmetry.space_group_name_H-M   'P 1'
#
loop_
_entity.id
_entity.type
_entity.pdbx_description
1 polymer ?
#
loop_
_entity_poly.entity_id
_entity_poly.type
_entity_poly.pdbx_seq_one_letter_code
_entity_poly.pdbx_strand_id
1 'polypeptide(L)'
;LLLAIDEPTTYGQLVHEAHLMRLFQLQQPLRAAAAGLLRTTAPIQSSTSTAAQLLRADAANALVAGRRYASVKSQGAYKLAPKRTIPKKLGAKRTGDQYVIPGNIIYKQRGSLWWPGENCIMGRDHTIHAMATGYVKYYRDPARHPDRKYIGVVFNKDDVLPYPTHAERKRKLNMSAHPIAKPVETPAVSASGIPTQIVRPSARTAKGAPTEPARVLKLRDDYSYREDNWRIGRLVKLRVGGMSRKAKLRQRRYAKERTMAGQRAAQAKFAAMEVDEWTIAASKRLQEQRNAAVVAKNKKSKQKAQKQAKKAGKAKR
;
A
#
# COMPACT_ATOMS: atom_id res chain seq x y z
N LEU A 1 -20.02 -58.38 61.96
CA LEU A 1 -19.63 -58.86 60.62
C LEU A 1 -19.59 -57.65 59.70
N LEU A 2 -18.57 -56.79 59.80
CA LEU A 2 -17.20 -56.88 59.26
C LEU A 2 -17.15 -56.69 57.74
N LEU A 3 -16.31 -55.71 57.35
CA LEU A 3 -15.67 -55.40 56.05
C LEU A 3 -16.22 -54.12 55.38
N ALA A 4 -15.61 -52.92 55.52
CA ALA A 4 -14.22 -52.43 55.38
C ALA A 4 -13.78 -52.19 53.92
N ILE A 5 -12.84 -51.24 53.77
CA ILE A 5 -12.14 -50.67 52.60
C ILE A 5 -12.67 -49.24 52.27
N ASP A 6 -12.08 -48.15 52.81
CA ASP A 6 -10.77 -47.49 52.54
C ASP A 6 -10.75 -46.76 51.17
N GLU A 7 -10.39 -45.48 50.98
CA GLU A 7 -9.49 -44.56 51.67
C GLU A 7 -9.74 -43.07 51.28
N PRO A 8 -9.37 -42.07 52.13
CA PRO A 8 -9.40 -40.64 51.84
C PRO A 8 -7.99 -40.01 51.76
N THR A 9 -7.58 -39.42 50.62
CA THR A 9 -6.34 -38.62 50.57
C THR A 9 -6.37 -37.53 49.50
N THR A 10 -6.36 -36.25 49.93
CA THR A 10 -5.54 -35.13 49.38
C THR A 10 -5.86 -33.81 50.08
N TYR A 11 -5.76 -33.76 51.41
CA TYR A 11 -5.69 -32.48 52.16
C TYR A 11 -4.62 -32.47 53.26
N GLY A 12 -3.82 -33.55 53.40
CA GLY A 12 -2.78 -33.68 54.42
C GLY A 12 -1.34 -33.38 53.97
N GLN A 13 -1.06 -33.29 52.66
CA GLN A 13 0.31 -33.07 52.17
C GLN A 13 0.73 -31.59 52.11
N LEU A 14 -0.20 -30.64 52.16
CA LEU A 14 0.13 -29.21 52.13
C LEU A 14 0.47 -28.61 53.51
N VAL A 15 0.27 -29.36 54.61
CA VAL A 15 0.57 -28.86 55.97
C VAL A 15 1.93 -29.37 56.48
N HIS A 16 2.43 -30.51 55.98
CA HIS A 16 3.75 -31.03 56.35
C HIS A 16 4.91 -30.37 55.58
N GLU A 17 4.72 -29.96 54.32
CA GLU A 17 5.76 -29.19 53.59
C GLU A 17 5.89 -27.75 54.10
N ALA A 18 4.83 -27.17 54.67
CA ALA A 18 4.86 -25.84 55.29
C ALA A 18 5.62 -25.80 56.62
N HIS A 19 5.75 -26.94 57.32
CA HIS A 19 6.52 -27.04 58.57
C HIS A 19 8.01 -27.33 58.35
N LEU A 20 8.38 -28.09 57.32
CA LEU A 20 9.80 -28.37 57.02
C LEU A 20 10.53 -27.21 56.34
N MET A 21 9.83 -26.34 55.60
CA MET A 21 10.41 -25.12 55.04
C MET A 21 10.61 -23.99 56.07
N ARG A 22 10.01 -24.07 57.27
CA ARG A 22 10.25 -23.12 58.37
C ARG A 22 11.49 -23.45 59.22
N LEU A 23 11.94 -24.70 59.23
CA LEU A 23 13.15 -25.11 59.98
C LEU A 23 14.46 -24.68 59.29
N PHE A 24 14.48 -24.54 57.96
CA PHE A 24 15.66 -24.07 57.23
C PHE A 24 15.80 -22.53 57.15
N GLN A 25 14.76 -21.77 57.52
CA GLN A 25 14.83 -20.30 57.60
C GLN A 25 15.28 -19.78 58.98
N LEU A 26 15.43 -20.67 59.98
CA LEU A 26 15.91 -20.31 61.32
C LEU A 26 17.43 -20.37 61.49
N GLN A 27 18.21 -20.75 60.46
CA GLN A 27 19.67 -20.84 60.56
C GLN A 27 20.43 -19.55 60.21
N GLN A 28 19.74 -18.49 59.74
CA GLN A 28 20.35 -17.16 59.56
C GLN A 28 20.31 -16.25 60.80
N PRO A 29 19.26 -16.23 61.65
CA PRO A 29 19.30 -15.42 62.87
C PRO A 29 20.29 -15.94 63.92
N LEU A 30 20.57 -17.25 63.96
CA LEU A 30 21.55 -17.83 64.89
C LEU A 30 23.01 -17.50 64.53
N ARG A 31 23.33 -17.39 63.23
CA ARG A 31 24.67 -16.97 62.78
C ARG A 31 24.91 -15.47 62.95
N ALA A 32 23.87 -14.64 62.80
CA ALA A 32 23.95 -13.21 63.09
C ALA A 32 24.11 -12.93 64.61
N ALA A 33 23.47 -13.73 65.47
CA ALA A 33 23.63 -13.65 66.91
C ALA A 33 25.04 -14.09 67.38
N ALA A 34 25.59 -15.16 66.79
CA ALA A 34 26.96 -15.62 67.10
C ALA A 34 28.05 -14.59 66.72
N ALA A 35 27.85 -13.82 65.64
CA ALA A 35 28.74 -12.72 65.26
C ALA A 35 28.66 -11.52 66.21
N GLY A 36 27.56 -11.37 66.97
CA GLY A 36 27.41 -10.36 68.02
C GLY A 36 28.19 -10.68 69.30
N LEU A 37 28.40 -11.96 69.61
CA LEU A 37 29.10 -12.43 70.82
C LEU A 37 30.63 -12.32 70.74
N LEU A 38 31.20 -12.04 69.57
CA LEU A 38 32.62 -11.72 69.39
C LEU A 38 32.95 -10.22 69.59
N ARG A 39 31.95 -9.40 69.93
CA ARG A 39 32.18 -8.01 70.37
C ARG A 39 32.39 -7.97 71.88
N THR A 40 33.60 -8.27 72.32
CA THR A 40 34.03 -7.91 73.67
C THR A 40 34.26 -6.40 73.73
N THR A 41 33.56 -5.72 74.65
CA THR A 41 33.82 -4.33 75.00
C THR A 41 35.07 -4.28 75.87
N ALA A 42 36.24 -4.16 75.25
CA ALA A 42 37.49 -3.84 75.96
C ALA A 42 37.77 -2.34 75.84
N PRO A 43 38.28 -1.70 76.91
CA PRO A 43 38.40 -0.26 76.99
C PRO A 43 39.50 0.28 76.06
N ILE A 44 39.33 1.54 75.66
CA ILE A 44 40.27 2.35 74.90
C ILE A 44 41.57 2.45 75.71
N GLN A 45 42.58 1.66 75.34
CA GLN A 45 43.97 1.99 75.56
C GLN A 45 44.80 1.64 74.32
N SER A 46 45.75 2.53 74.07
CA SER A 46 46.54 2.77 72.89
C SER A 46 47.43 1.60 72.43
N SER A 47 47.69 1.60 71.12
CA SER A 47 48.75 0.90 70.38
C SER A 47 48.54 -0.59 70.08
N THR A 48 48.03 -0.89 68.88
CA THR A 48 48.53 -1.95 67.97
C THR A 48 47.75 -1.94 66.63
N SER A 49 48.52 -1.85 65.54
CA SER A 49 48.21 -1.96 64.09
C SER A 49 46.73 -1.91 63.59
N THR A 50 46.42 -0.83 62.87
CA THR A 50 45.22 -0.61 62.03
C THR A 50 44.94 -1.73 61.01
N ALA A 51 45.96 -2.52 60.62
CA ALA A 51 45.80 -3.61 59.67
C ALA A 51 44.97 -4.80 60.21
N ALA A 52 45.11 -5.12 61.51
CA ALA A 52 44.44 -6.29 62.10
C ALA A 52 42.94 -6.09 62.31
N GLN A 53 42.49 -4.83 62.39
CA GLN A 53 41.07 -4.46 62.51
C GLN A 53 40.36 -4.51 61.15
N LEU A 54 41.02 -4.11 60.07
CA LEU A 54 40.46 -4.13 58.71
C LEU A 54 40.31 -5.54 58.15
N LEU A 55 41.31 -6.41 58.36
CA LEU A 55 41.25 -7.83 57.96
C LEU A 55 40.09 -8.59 58.63
N ARG A 56 39.74 -8.23 59.86
CA ARG A 56 38.64 -8.86 60.61
C ARG A 56 37.26 -8.44 60.10
N ALA A 57 37.13 -7.21 59.62
CA ALA A 57 35.88 -6.71 59.01
C ALA A 57 35.62 -7.33 57.63
N ASP A 58 36.66 -7.51 56.81
CA ASP A 58 36.53 -8.13 55.48
C ASP A 58 36.21 -9.63 55.55
N ALA A 59 36.81 -10.37 56.50
CA ALA A 59 36.53 -11.79 56.69
C ALA A 59 35.06 -12.05 57.09
N ALA A 60 34.45 -11.15 57.87
CA ALA A 60 33.04 -11.23 58.25
C ALA A 60 32.10 -10.98 57.04
N ASN A 61 32.45 -10.06 56.15
CA ASN A 61 31.66 -9.73 54.96
C ASN A 61 31.77 -10.79 53.85
N ALA A 62 32.93 -11.46 53.75
CA ALA A 62 33.14 -12.54 52.78
C ALA A 62 32.27 -13.79 53.04
N LEU A 63 31.98 -14.11 54.32
CA LEU A 63 31.09 -15.22 54.69
C LEU A 63 29.60 -14.94 54.39
N VAL A 64 29.21 -13.67 54.26
CA VAL A 64 27.84 -13.25 53.96
C VAL A 64 27.58 -13.17 52.44
N ALA A 65 28.62 -12.94 51.65
CA ALA A 65 28.54 -12.80 50.19
C ALA A 65 28.56 -14.17 49.47
N GLY A 66 27.53 -14.99 49.68
CA GLY A 66 27.34 -16.24 48.94
C GLY A 66 27.32 -16.03 47.41
N ARG A 67 27.98 -16.93 46.67
CA ARG A 67 28.08 -16.95 45.20
C ARG A 67 26.70 -17.13 44.56
N ARG A 68 26.17 -16.09 43.89
CA ARG A 68 24.84 -16.11 43.25
C ARG A 68 24.93 -16.79 41.88
N TYR A 69 24.40 -18.01 41.76
CA TYR A 69 24.38 -18.79 40.51
C TYR A 69 23.09 -18.64 39.67
N ALA A 70 22.23 -17.66 39.94
CA ALA A 70 20.98 -17.49 39.22
C ALA A 70 20.91 -16.13 38.51
N SER A 71 21.23 -16.09 37.21
CA SER A 71 20.80 -14.99 36.35
C SER A 71 19.40 -15.31 35.84
N VAL A 72 18.39 -14.74 36.51
CA VAL A 72 16.99 -14.97 36.15
C VAL A 72 16.65 -14.14 34.89
N LYS A 73 16.92 -14.70 33.70
CA LYS A 73 16.25 -14.28 32.45
C LYS A 73 14.84 -14.88 32.37
N SER A 74 14.01 -14.70 33.41
CA SER A 74 12.63 -15.21 33.43
C SER A 74 11.66 -14.42 34.31
N GLN A 75 11.97 -13.17 34.66
CA GLN A 75 10.98 -12.29 35.30
C GLN A 75 10.36 -11.43 34.21
N GLY A 76 9.07 -11.67 33.92
CA GLY A 76 8.26 -10.77 33.11
C GLY A 76 8.28 -9.33 33.64
N ALA A 77 7.63 -8.42 32.92
CA ALA A 77 7.60 -7.00 33.33
C ALA A 77 7.17 -6.85 34.80
N TYR A 78 7.95 -6.08 35.57
CA TYR A 78 7.71 -5.76 36.98
C TYR A 78 6.27 -5.26 37.27
N LYS A 79 5.62 -4.66 36.27
CA LYS A 79 4.21 -4.27 36.29
C LYS A 79 3.52 -4.72 35.00
N LEU A 80 2.57 -5.64 35.11
CA LEU A 80 1.72 -6.04 33.97
C LEU A 80 0.82 -4.87 33.57
N ALA A 81 1.02 -4.33 32.37
CA ALA A 81 0.09 -3.36 31.82
C ALA A 81 -1.28 -4.01 31.58
N PRO A 82 -2.40 -3.31 31.80
CA PRO A 82 -3.73 -3.84 31.52
C PRO A 82 -3.88 -4.05 30.01
N LYS A 83 -3.68 -5.30 29.56
CA LYS A 83 -3.85 -5.69 28.15
C LYS A 83 -5.33 -5.94 27.87
N ARG A 84 -6.06 -4.91 27.45
CA ARG A 84 -7.45 -5.04 26.97
C ARG A 84 -7.57 -4.50 25.55
N THR A 85 -8.13 -5.31 24.64
CA THR A 85 -8.47 -4.88 23.28
C THR A 85 -9.99 -4.75 23.13
N ILE A 86 -10.43 -3.90 22.20
CA ILE A 86 -11.85 -3.77 21.84
C ILE A 86 -12.31 -5.03 21.10
N PRO A 87 -13.49 -5.60 21.44
CA PRO A 87 -14.00 -6.80 20.77
C PRO A 87 -14.18 -6.58 19.27
N LYS A 88 -13.59 -7.46 18.46
CA LYS A 88 -13.60 -7.34 16.99
C LYS A 88 -14.88 -7.90 16.34
N LYS A 89 -15.74 -8.55 17.13
CA LYS A 89 -17.05 -9.10 16.71
C LYS A 89 -16.94 -9.97 15.44
N LEU A 90 -15.93 -10.84 15.38
CA LEU A 90 -15.75 -11.81 14.29
C LEU A 90 -16.83 -12.91 14.34
N GLY A 91 -16.80 -13.84 13.39
CA GLY A 91 -17.72 -14.97 13.29
C GLY A 91 -18.92 -14.73 12.39
N ALA A 92 -19.86 -15.68 12.44
CA ALA A 92 -21.10 -15.64 11.67
C ALA A 92 -21.99 -14.46 12.09
N LYS A 93 -22.67 -13.90 11.10
CA LYS A 93 -23.68 -12.84 11.23
C LYS A 93 -25.03 -13.26 10.66
N ARG A 94 -25.01 -14.24 9.76
CA ARG A 94 -26.18 -14.93 9.25
C ARG A 94 -25.98 -16.43 9.37
N THR A 95 -26.99 -17.15 9.82
CA THR A 95 -26.95 -18.61 9.95
C THR A 95 -27.46 -19.27 8.67
N GLY A 96 -27.39 -20.60 8.59
CA GLY A 96 -28.01 -21.36 7.50
C GLY A 96 -29.51 -21.04 7.40
N ASP A 97 -30.01 -21.03 6.18
CA ASP A 97 -31.42 -20.80 5.80
C ASP A 97 -31.99 -19.43 6.18
N GLN A 98 -31.14 -18.49 6.58
CA GLN A 98 -31.55 -17.14 6.89
C GLN A 98 -31.64 -16.28 5.61
N TYR A 99 -32.70 -15.50 5.51
CA TYR A 99 -32.92 -14.57 4.40
C TYR A 99 -31.91 -13.42 4.42
N VAL A 100 -31.35 -13.09 3.25
CA VAL A 100 -30.37 -12.02 3.04
C VAL A 100 -30.65 -11.23 1.77
N ILE A 101 -30.20 -9.98 1.77
CA ILE A 101 -30.28 -9.01 0.68
C ILE A 101 -28.85 -8.68 0.24
N PRO A 102 -28.60 -8.26 -1.02
CA PRO A 102 -27.27 -7.86 -1.48
C PRO A 102 -26.59 -6.87 -0.53
N GLY A 103 -25.32 -7.12 -0.21
CA GLY A 103 -24.51 -6.31 0.71
C GLY A 103 -24.49 -6.80 2.16
N ASN A 104 -25.46 -7.62 2.58
CA ASN A 104 -25.48 -8.15 3.94
C ASN A 104 -24.22 -8.97 4.25
N ILE A 105 -23.63 -8.71 5.41
CA ILE A 105 -22.49 -9.48 5.93
C ILE A 105 -22.99 -10.85 6.40
N ILE A 106 -22.39 -11.92 5.90
CA ILE A 106 -22.69 -13.29 6.31
C ILE A 106 -21.69 -13.79 7.36
N TYR A 107 -20.39 -13.54 7.14
CA TYR A 107 -19.34 -14.00 8.04
C TYR A 107 -18.15 -13.03 8.06
N LYS A 108 -17.71 -12.62 9.26
CA LYS A 108 -16.49 -11.81 9.47
C LYS A 108 -15.36 -12.70 9.97
N GLN A 109 -14.21 -12.67 9.32
CA GLN A 109 -13.11 -13.59 9.61
C GLN A 109 -11.73 -12.93 9.51
N ARG A 110 -10.71 -13.66 9.96
CA ARG A 110 -9.30 -13.36 9.69
C ARG A 110 -8.77 -14.47 8.80
N GLY A 111 -8.27 -14.11 7.62
CA GLY A 111 -8.03 -15.08 6.54
C GLY A 111 -9.33 -15.70 6.04
N SER A 112 -9.22 -16.73 5.20
CA SER A 112 -10.34 -17.43 4.57
C SER A 112 -10.64 -18.77 5.26
N LEU A 113 -11.33 -18.72 6.40
CA LEU A 113 -11.88 -19.92 7.06
C LEU A 113 -13.03 -20.51 6.24
N TRP A 114 -13.86 -19.61 5.73
CA TRP A 114 -14.90 -19.87 4.75
C TRP A 114 -14.56 -19.15 3.45
N TRP A 115 -14.86 -19.79 2.33
CA TRP A 115 -14.66 -19.25 0.99
C TRP A 115 -15.99 -18.76 0.40
N PRO A 116 -15.98 -17.75 -0.46
CA PRO A 116 -17.17 -17.32 -1.17
C PRO A 116 -17.62 -18.41 -2.15
N GLY A 117 -18.85 -18.89 -1.96
CA GLY A 117 -19.53 -19.84 -2.82
C GLY A 117 -20.50 -19.15 -3.79
N GLU A 118 -21.61 -19.81 -4.09
CA GLU A 118 -22.63 -19.30 -5.02
C GLU A 118 -23.24 -17.97 -4.55
N ASN A 119 -23.41 -16.98 -5.44
CA ASN A 119 -23.99 -15.67 -5.14
C ASN A 119 -23.40 -14.92 -3.92
N CYS A 120 -22.12 -15.16 -3.61
CA CYS A 120 -21.39 -14.50 -2.54
C CYS A 120 -20.15 -13.77 -3.08
N ILE A 121 -19.74 -12.70 -2.40
CA ILE A 121 -18.47 -12.01 -2.65
C ILE A 121 -17.63 -11.95 -1.38
N MET A 122 -16.32 -11.77 -1.55
CA MET A 122 -15.37 -11.59 -0.46
C MET A 122 -14.80 -10.18 -0.50
N GLY A 123 -14.87 -9.47 0.63
CA GLY A 123 -14.30 -8.14 0.79
C GLY A 123 -12.78 -8.16 1.01
N ARG A 124 -12.18 -6.96 1.11
CA ARG A 124 -10.73 -6.78 1.33
C ARG A 124 -10.23 -7.47 2.62
N ASP A 125 -11.06 -7.50 3.66
CA ASP A 125 -10.74 -8.11 4.94
C ASP A 125 -11.22 -9.57 5.05
N HIS A 126 -11.50 -10.20 3.90
CA HIS A 126 -12.05 -11.56 3.78
C HIS A 126 -13.45 -11.74 4.39
N THR A 127 -14.17 -10.65 4.67
CA THR A 127 -15.59 -10.70 5.04
C THR A 127 -16.42 -11.18 3.86
N ILE A 128 -17.33 -12.13 4.10
CA ILE A 128 -18.23 -12.64 3.06
C ILE A 128 -19.55 -11.87 3.07
N HIS A 129 -19.96 -11.40 1.90
CA HIS A 129 -21.20 -10.66 1.67
C HIS A 129 -22.10 -11.39 0.66
N ALA A 130 -23.41 -11.23 0.83
CA ALA A 130 -24.41 -11.67 -0.16
C ALA A 130 -24.38 -10.77 -1.41
N MET A 131 -24.40 -11.36 -2.60
CA MET A 131 -24.53 -10.64 -3.88
C MET A 131 -25.98 -10.57 -4.36
N ALA A 132 -26.80 -11.54 -3.97
CA ALA A 132 -28.19 -11.67 -4.38
C ALA A 132 -29.14 -11.80 -3.18
N THR A 133 -30.43 -11.52 -3.40
CA THR A 133 -31.49 -11.79 -2.43
C THR A 133 -31.78 -13.29 -2.39
N GLY A 134 -31.75 -13.89 -1.20
CA GLY A 134 -31.93 -15.33 -1.06
C GLY A 134 -31.66 -15.84 0.36
N TYR A 135 -31.31 -17.12 0.48
CA TYR A 135 -31.06 -17.80 1.75
C TYR A 135 -29.63 -18.31 1.84
N VAL A 136 -28.99 -18.13 3.00
CA VAL A 136 -27.59 -18.54 3.21
C VAL A 136 -27.47 -20.05 3.35
N LYS A 137 -26.52 -20.68 2.66
CA LYS A 137 -26.19 -22.11 2.81
C LYS A 137 -24.69 -22.27 3.05
N TYR A 138 -24.35 -23.08 4.06
CA TYR A 138 -22.98 -23.49 4.36
C TYR A 138 -22.76 -24.88 3.77
N TYR A 139 -21.75 -25.06 2.93
CA TYR A 139 -21.53 -26.33 2.23
C TYR A 139 -20.04 -26.60 1.96
N ARG A 140 -19.75 -27.82 1.53
CA ARG A 140 -18.44 -28.23 1.01
C ARG A 140 -18.60 -28.64 -0.44
N ASP A 141 -17.61 -28.34 -1.25
CA ASP A 141 -17.62 -28.62 -2.69
C ASP A 141 -16.33 -29.35 -3.07
N PRO A 142 -16.30 -30.68 -2.94
CA PRO A 142 -15.09 -31.46 -3.24
C PRO A 142 -14.75 -31.43 -4.73
N ALA A 143 -15.73 -31.24 -5.62
CA ALA A 143 -15.51 -31.12 -7.06
C ALA A 143 -14.73 -29.86 -7.41
N ARG A 144 -14.95 -28.76 -6.66
CA ARG A 144 -14.20 -27.51 -6.84
C ARG A 144 -12.88 -27.51 -6.07
N HIS A 145 -12.89 -27.89 -4.80
CA HIS A 145 -11.68 -28.03 -3.99
C HIS A 145 -11.93 -28.95 -2.78
N PRO A 146 -11.11 -30.00 -2.57
CA PRO A 146 -11.38 -31.04 -1.58
C PRO A 146 -11.51 -30.52 -0.14
N ASP A 147 -10.60 -29.64 0.30
CA ASP A 147 -10.53 -29.24 1.72
C ASP A 147 -11.29 -27.95 2.07
N ARG A 148 -11.84 -27.23 1.09
CA ARG A 148 -12.41 -25.89 1.32
C ARG A 148 -13.88 -25.95 1.71
N LYS A 149 -14.25 -25.05 2.61
CA LYS A 149 -15.63 -24.83 3.05
C LYS A 149 -16.15 -23.53 2.44
N TYR A 150 -17.38 -23.56 1.94
CA TYR A 150 -17.98 -22.46 1.20
C TYR A 150 -19.25 -21.94 1.87
N ILE A 151 -19.53 -20.66 1.63
CA ILE A 151 -20.81 -20.03 1.99
C ILE A 151 -21.42 -19.50 0.70
N GLY A 152 -22.62 -19.96 0.38
CA GLY A 152 -23.40 -19.50 -0.77
C GLY A 152 -24.74 -18.91 -0.37
N VAL A 153 -25.38 -18.25 -1.32
CA VAL A 153 -26.76 -17.78 -1.22
C VAL A 153 -27.59 -18.41 -2.34
N VAL A 154 -28.66 -19.09 -1.97
CA VAL A 154 -29.60 -19.72 -2.90
C VAL A 154 -30.86 -18.88 -3.04
N PHE A 155 -31.54 -18.98 -4.18
CA PHE A 155 -32.73 -18.17 -4.46
C PHE A 155 -33.98 -18.69 -3.75
N ASN A 156 -34.15 -20.01 -3.75
CA ASN A 156 -35.23 -20.70 -3.04
C ASN A 156 -34.64 -21.34 -1.78
N LYS A 157 -35.42 -21.39 -0.70
CA LYS A 157 -34.95 -21.92 0.59
C LYS A 157 -34.62 -23.42 0.51
N ASP A 158 -35.34 -24.14 -0.33
CA ASP A 158 -35.26 -25.59 -0.49
C ASP A 158 -34.09 -26.04 -1.35
N ASP A 159 -33.43 -25.11 -2.06
CA ASP A 159 -32.26 -25.42 -2.86
C ASP A 159 -31.08 -25.87 -1.97
N VAL A 160 -30.38 -26.91 -2.41
CA VAL A 160 -29.20 -27.45 -1.73
C VAL A 160 -27.95 -27.18 -2.57
N LEU A 161 -26.89 -26.69 -1.91
CA LEU A 161 -25.56 -26.53 -2.50
C LEU A 161 -24.66 -27.69 -2.07
N PRO A 162 -23.68 -28.12 -2.89
CA PRO A 162 -23.31 -27.57 -4.21
C PRO A 162 -24.26 -28.01 -5.33
N TYR A 163 -24.47 -27.14 -6.33
CA TYR A 163 -25.17 -27.53 -7.55
C TYR A 163 -24.30 -28.48 -8.39
N PRO A 164 -24.89 -29.44 -9.12
CA PRO A 164 -24.14 -30.32 -10.00
C PRO A 164 -23.54 -29.52 -11.17
N THR A 165 -22.31 -29.86 -11.56
CA THR A 165 -21.50 -29.11 -12.54
C THR A 165 -22.17 -28.93 -13.90
N HIS A 166 -22.97 -29.90 -14.34
CA HIS A 166 -23.62 -29.91 -15.65
C HIS A 166 -25.08 -29.41 -15.63
N ALA A 167 -25.62 -29.01 -14.49
CA ALA A 167 -26.96 -28.43 -14.45
C ALA A 167 -26.96 -26.96 -14.85
N GLU A 168 -28.12 -26.49 -15.28
CA GLU A 168 -28.35 -25.08 -15.60
C GLU A 168 -28.15 -24.20 -14.36
N ARG A 169 -27.48 -23.06 -14.56
CA ARG A 169 -27.28 -22.09 -13.48
C ARG A 169 -28.60 -21.35 -13.20
N LYS A 170 -29.14 -21.53 -11.99
CA LYS A 170 -30.27 -20.74 -11.49
C LYS A 170 -29.84 -19.27 -11.38
N ARG A 171 -30.60 -18.32 -11.96
CA ARG A 171 -30.35 -16.86 -11.89
C ARG A 171 -31.69 -16.11 -11.79
N LYS A 172 -31.72 -14.97 -11.09
CA LYS A 172 -32.87 -14.05 -11.07
C LYS A 172 -32.63 -12.86 -11.99
N LEU A 173 -33.68 -12.42 -12.68
CA LEU A 173 -33.64 -11.23 -13.54
C LEU A 173 -33.50 -9.93 -12.74
N ASN A 174 -34.15 -9.85 -11.56
CA ASN A 174 -34.10 -8.69 -10.65
C ASN A 174 -34.34 -7.32 -11.33
N MET A 175 -35.22 -7.28 -12.33
CA MET A 175 -35.60 -6.05 -13.04
C MET A 175 -37.12 -5.89 -13.01
N SER A 176 -37.59 -4.66 -12.84
CA SER A 176 -38.99 -4.27 -13.01
C SER A 176 -39.19 -3.65 -14.40
N ALA A 177 -40.33 -3.96 -15.03
CA ALA A 177 -40.68 -3.37 -16.31
C ALA A 177 -41.12 -1.92 -16.11
N HIS A 178 -40.40 -0.98 -16.74
CA HIS A 178 -40.79 0.42 -16.80
C HIS A 178 -40.90 0.85 -18.26
N PRO A 179 -41.95 1.59 -18.64
CA PRO A 179 -42.06 2.13 -19.99
C PRO A 179 -40.89 3.10 -20.23
N ILE A 180 -40.28 3.03 -21.42
CA ILE A 180 -39.20 3.94 -21.79
C ILE A 180 -39.78 5.33 -22.00
N ALA A 181 -39.40 6.28 -21.14
CA ALA A 181 -39.78 7.68 -21.31
C ALA A 181 -39.10 8.24 -22.57
N LYS A 182 -39.91 8.75 -23.51
CA LYS A 182 -39.37 9.51 -24.64
C LYS A 182 -38.76 10.81 -24.10
N PRO A 183 -37.57 11.23 -24.57
CA PRO A 183 -36.99 12.49 -24.13
C PRO A 183 -37.92 13.64 -24.55
N VAL A 184 -38.24 14.52 -23.60
CA VAL A 184 -39.01 15.73 -23.90
C VAL A 184 -38.15 16.61 -24.80
N GLU A 185 -38.67 16.95 -25.97
CA GLU A 185 -38.02 17.88 -26.87
C GLU A 185 -37.97 19.25 -26.21
N THR A 186 -36.76 19.78 -25.98
CA THR A 186 -36.62 21.14 -25.47
C THR A 186 -37.08 22.10 -26.57
N PRO A 187 -38.07 22.97 -26.31
CA PRO A 187 -38.52 23.92 -27.32
C PRO A 187 -37.35 24.81 -27.74
N ALA A 188 -37.33 25.21 -29.01
CA ALA A 188 -36.28 26.09 -29.56
C ALA A 188 -36.23 27.44 -28.82
N VAL A 189 -37.36 27.84 -28.25
CA VAL A 189 -37.56 29.10 -27.55
C VAL A 189 -38.05 28.79 -26.13
N SER A 190 -37.47 29.47 -25.15
CA SER A 190 -37.90 29.42 -23.75
C SER A 190 -39.24 30.14 -23.57
N ALA A 191 -39.88 29.95 -22.41
CA ALA A 191 -41.12 30.64 -22.07
C ALA A 191 -41.01 32.18 -22.19
N SER A 192 -39.82 32.74 -21.93
CA SER A 192 -39.53 34.17 -22.05
C SER A 192 -39.27 34.66 -23.48
N GLY A 193 -39.45 33.81 -24.51
CA GLY A 193 -39.18 34.18 -25.91
C GLY A 193 -37.70 34.13 -26.30
N ILE A 194 -36.80 33.71 -25.40
CA ILE A 194 -35.35 33.68 -25.63
C ILE A 194 -34.95 32.31 -26.20
N PRO A 195 -34.11 32.24 -27.25
CA PRO A 195 -33.62 30.97 -27.79
C PRO A 195 -32.94 30.10 -26.72
N THR A 196 -33.32 28.83 -26.63
CA THR A 196 -32.69 27.92 -25.65
C THR A 196 -31.26 27.55 -26.04
N GLN A 197 -30.96 27.61 -27.35
CA GLN A 197 -29.66 27.28 -27.90
C GLN A 197 -29.30 28.19 -29.08
N ILE A 198 -28.12 28.80 -29.01
CA ILE A 198 -27.50 29.55 -30.09
C ILE A 198 -26.30 28.75 -30.62
N VAL A 199 -26.30 28.48 -31.93
CA VAL A 199 -25.18 27.81 -32.61
C VAL A 199 -24.36 28.85 -33.38
N ARG A 200 -23.11 29.04 -32.98
CA ARG A 200 -22.13 29.89 -33.67
C ARG A 200 -21.25 29.00 -34.58
N PRO A 201 -21.34 29.13 -35.91
CA PRO A 201 -20.51 28.37 -36.82
C PRO A 201 -19.04 28.80 -36.70
N SER A 202 -18.13 27.89 -37.02
CA SER A 202 -16.69 28.19 -37.08
C SER A 202 -16.28 28.72 -38.45
N ALA A 203 -15.09 29.33 -38.51
CA ALA A 203 -14.48 29.72 -39.76
C ALA A 203 -14.28 28.49 -40.67
N ARG A 204 -14.63 28.63 -41.94
CA ARG A 204 -14.46 27.58 -42.96
C ARG A 204 -13.10 27.71 -43.64
N THR A 205 -12.50 26.58 -43.95
CA THR A 205 -11.30 26.49 -44.78
C THR A 205 -11.62 26.81 -46.25
N ALA A 206 -10.61 27.08 -47.08
CA ALA A 206 -10.78 27.31 -48.52
C ALA A 206 -11.51 26.16 -49.25
N LYS A 207 -11.51 24.94 -48.68
CA LYS A 207 -12.23 23.75 -49.18
C LYS A 207 -13.64 23.60 -48.59
N GLY A 208 -14.15 24.59 -47.88
CA GLY A 208 -15.49 24.60 -47.29
C GLY A 208 -15.64 23.84 -45.97
N ALA A 209 -14.64 23.07 -45.51
CA ALA A 209 -14.71 22.34 -44.25
C ALA A 209 -14.54 23.28 -43.04
N PRO A 210 -15.30 23.08 -41.94
CA PRO A 210 -15.16 23.87 -40.72
C PRO A 210 -13.80 23.63 -40.06
N THR A 211 -13.13 24.71 -39.63
CA THR A 211 -11.80 24.64 -39.01
C THR A 211 -11.89 24.12 -37.57
N GLU A 212 -12.95 24.52 -36.87
CA GLU A 212 -13.30 24.09 -35.53
C GLU A 212 -14.75 23.55 -35.52
N PRO A 213 -15.14 22.71 -34.56
CA PRO A 213 -16.55 22.38 -34.37
C PRO A 213 -17.36 23.64 -34.02
N ALA A 214 -18.64 23.67 -34.42
CA ALA A 214 -19.53 24.78 -34.11
C ALA A 214 -19.69 24.95 -32.59
N ARG A 215 -19.59 26.21 -32.14
CA ARG A 215 -19.75 26.60 -30.73
C ARG A 215 -21.22 26.70 -30.42
N VAL A 216 -21.66 26.02 -29.37
CA VAL A 216 -23.07 25.97 -29.00
C VAL A 216 -23.25 26.53 -27.62
N LEU A 217 -23.87 27.70 -27.59
CA LEU A 217 -24.21 28.43 -26.39
C LEU A 217 -25.62 28.02 -26.00
N LYS A 218 -25.78 27.48 -24.80
CA LYS A 218 -27.11 27.20 -24.25
C LYS A 218 -27.47 28.26 -23.24
N LEU A 219 -28.75 28.62 -23.25
CA LEU A 219 -29.35 29.50 -22.25
C LEU A 219 -29.25 28.84 -20.87
N ARG A 220 -28.90 29.65 -19.88
CA ARG A 220 -28.84 29.28 -18.46
C ARG A 220 -29.99 29.90 -17.70
N ASP A 221 -30.10 29.51 -16.43
CA ASP A 221 -31.13 29.98 -15.52
C ASP A 221 -31.03 31.49 -15.24
N ASP A 222 -29.82 32.06 -15.29
CA ASP A 222 -29.55 33.50 -15.16
C ASP A 222 -29.73 34.28 -16.47
N TYR A 223 -30.39 33.67 -17.47
CA TYR A 223 -30.52 34.18 -18.84
C TYR A 223 -29.19 34.42 -19.57
N SER A 224 -28.07 33.95 -19.02
CA SER A 224 -26.77 34.04 -19.69
C SER A 224 -26.59 32.91 -20.72
N TYR A 225 -25.77 33.17 -21.73
CA TYR A 225 -25.40 32.17 -22.73
C TYR A 225 -24.00 31.65 -22.46
N ARG A 226 -23.87 30.32 -22.30
CA ARG A 226 -22.57 29.66 -22.12
C ARG A 226 -22.52 28.30 -22.81
N GLU A 227 -21.30 27.91 -23.21
CA GLU A 227 -21.04 26.56 -23.67
C GLU A 227 -20.99 25.59 -22.47
N ASP A 228 -21.43 24.35 -22.68
CA ASP A 228 -21.31 23.29 -21.68
C ASP A 228 -19.82 22.89 -21.50
N ASN A 229 -19.32 22.86 -20.27
CA ASN A 229 -17.93 22.47 -19.97
C ASN A 229 -17.56 21.08 -20.53
N TRP A 230 -18.48 20.11 -20.48
CA TRP A 230 -18.25 18.78 -21.06
C TRP A 230 -18.11 18.82 -22.59
N ARG A 231 -18.77 19.79 -23.24
CA ARG A 231 -18.71 19.98 -24.69
C ARG A 231 -17.36 20.56 -25.05
N ILE A 232 -16.94 21.63 -24.37
CA ILE A 232 -15.60 22.22 -24.50
C ILE A 232 -14.53 21.13 -24.36
N GLY A 233 -14.62 20.30 -23.32
CA GLY A 233 -13.68 19.19 -23.10
C GLY A 233 -13.64 18.15 -24.23
N ARG A 234 -14.76 17.91 -24.93
CA ARG A 234 -14.80 17.05 -26.12
C ARG A 234 -14.21 17.70 -27.38
N LEU A 235 -14.27 19.04 -27.50
CA LEU A 235 -13.69 19.76 -28.65
C LEU A 235 -12.16 19.69 -28.64
N VAL A 236 -11.55 19.65 -27.45
CA VAL A 236 -10.11 19.45 -27.26
C VAL A 236 -9.74 17.98 -27.49
N LYS A 237 -10.29 17.33 -28.53
CA LYS A 237 -9.78 16.04 -29.00
C LYS A 237 -8.29 16.24 -29.21
N LEU A 238 -7.51 15.63 -28.32
CA LEU A 238 -6.06 15.64 -28.35
C LEU A 238 -5.69 15.35 -29.80
N ARG A 239 -5.00 16.29 -30.46
CA ARG A 239 -4.20 15.94 -31.63
C ARG A 239 -3.14 14.97 -31.10
N VAL A 240 -3.51 13.70 -30.92
CA VAL A 240 -2.58 12.57 -30.83
C VAL A 240 -2.10 12.33 -32.25
N GLY A 241 -1.55 13.39 -32.84
CA GLY A 241 -1.01 13.45 -34.18
C GLY A 241 0.49 13.43 -34.00
N GLY A 242 1.05 12.24 -34.07
CA GLY A 242 2.49 12.04 -34.22
C GLY A 242 2.72 11.13 -35.42
N MET A 243 3.78 11.38 -36.18
CA MET A 243 4.24 10.38 -37.14
C MET A 243 4.54 9.07 -36.40
N SER A 244 4.10 7.96 -36.99
CA SER A 244 4.48 6.63 -36.51
C SER A 244 6.01 6.52 -36.43
N ARG A 245 6.52 5.67 -35.54
CA ARG A 245 7.96 5.45 -35.41
C ARG A 245 8.61 5.09 -36.76
N LYS A 246 7.92 4.27 -37.57
CA LYS A 246 8.36 3.91 -38.93
C LYS A 246 8.40 5.13 -39.85
N ALA A 247 7.39 6.00 -39.83
CA ALA A 247 7.39 7.23 -40.62
C ALA A 247 8.53 8.18 -40.22
N LYS A 248 8.80 8.33 -38.92
CA LYS A 248 9.95 9.11 -38.41
C LYS A 248 11.29 8.56 -38.90
N LEU A 249 11.46 7.23 -38.89
CA LEU A 249 12.69 6.59 -39.38
C LEU A 249 12.87 6.77 -40.89
N ARG A 250 11.79 6.65 -41.67
CA ARG A 250 11.83 6.92 -43.12
C ARG A 250 12.21 8.37 -43.42
N GLN A 251 11.59 9.35 -42.74
CA GLN A 251 11.96 10.76 -42.92
C GLN A 251 13.40 11.03 -42.51
N ARG A 252 13.90 10.43 -41.42
CA ARG A 252 15.30 10.57 -41.01
C ARG A 252 16.27 10.03 -42.06
N ARG A 253 15.94 8.89 -42.67
CA ARG A 253 16.75 8.30 -43.75
C ARG A 253 16.74 9.20 -45.00
N TYR A 254 15.55 9.61 -45.45
CA TYR A 254 15.40 10.50 -46.60
C TYR A 254 16.17 11.82 -46.42
N ALA A 255 16.08 12.44 -45.24
CA ALA A 255 16.83 13.65 -44.92
C ALA A 255 18.35 13.40 -44.99
N LYS A 256 18.84 12.29 -44.41
CA LYS A 256 20.26 11.94 -44.46
C LYS A 256 20.75 11.70 -45.89
N GLU A 257 19.97 10.97 -46.70
CA GLU A 257 20.30 10.69 -48.10
C GLU A 257 20.38 11.97 -48.93
N ARG A 258 19.44 12.93 -48.73
CA ARG A 258 19.51 14.24 -49.38
C ARG A 258 20.74 15.05 -48.94
N THR A 259 21.08 15.05 -47.66
CA THR A 259 22.27 15.76 -47.18
C THR A 259 23.55 15.15 -47.76
N MET A 260 23.67 13.82 -47.79
CA MET A 260 24.83 13.13 -48.36
C MET A 260 24.94 13.34 -49.87
N ALA A 261 23.83 13.27 -50.59
CA ALA A 261 23.80 13.56 -52.03
C ALA A 261 24.17 15.02 -52.32
N GLY A 262 23.69 15.96 -51.51
CA GLY A 262 24.07 17.37 -51.61
C GLY A 262 25.57 17.60 -51.34
N GLN A 263 26.13 16.92 -50.34
CA GLN A 263 27.58 16.96 -50.07
C GLN A 263 28.41 16.38 -51.21
N ARG A 264 27.99 15.24 -51.78
CA ARG A 264 28.66 14.62 -52.94
C ARG A 264 28.59 15.51 -54.18
N ALA A 265 27.43 16.10 -54.44
CA ALA A 265 27.25 17.04 -55.56
C ALA A 265 28.10 18.31 -55.36
N ALA A 266 28.18 18.83 -54.13
CA ALA A 266 29.07 19.95 -53.82
C ALA A 266 30.55 19.57 -54.00
N GLN A 267 30.97 18.40 -53.53
CA GLN A 267 32.33 17.88 -53.74
C GLN A 267 32.66 17.70 -55.21
N ALA A 268 31.75 17.15 -56.02
CA ALA A 268 31.92 17.03 -57.46
C ALA A 268 32.04 18.41 -58.14
N LYS A 269 31.24 19.39 -57.72
CA LYS A 269 31.36 20.79 -58.20
C LYS A 269 32.68 21.43 -57.79
N PHE A 270 33.14 21.20 -56.56
CA PHE A 270 34.45 21.67 -56.08
C PHE A 270 35.60 21.00 -56.83
N ALA A 271 35.51 19.71 -57.15
CA ALA A 271 36.52 19.00 -57.92
C ALA A 271 36.55 19.40 -59.40
N ALA A 272 35.41 19.82 -59.95
CA ALA A 272 35.32 20.34 -61.32
C ALA A 272 35.73 21.81 -61.45
N MET A 273 35.77 22.57 -60.36
CA MET A 273 36.40 23.88 -60.34
C MET A 273 37.92 23.67 -60.21
N GLU A 274 38.69 24.01 -61.24
CA GLU A 274 40.14 24.19 -61.09
C GLU A 274 40.36 25.42 -60.21
N VAL A 275 40.65 25.17 -58.93
CA VAL A 275 40.92 26.21 -57.94
C VAL A 275 42.38 26.09 -57.57
N ASP A 276 43.13 27.20 -57.66
CA ASP A 276 44.55 27.25 -57.29
C ASP A 276 44.79 26.65 -55.89
N GLU A 277 45.87 25.89 -55.73
CA GLU A 277 46.19 25.17 -54.49
C GLU A 277 46.24 26.08 -53.25
N TRP A 278 46.60 27.35 -53.46
CA TRP A 278 46.65 28.37 -52.41
C TRP A 278 45.26 28.75 -51.89
N THR A 279 44.25 28.83 -52.75
CA THR A 279 42.85 29.13 -52.39
C THR A 279 42.20 27.95 -51.67
N ILE A 280 42.55 26.71 -52.05
CA ILE A 280 42.14 25.48 -51.34
C ILE A 280 42.73 25.47 -49.92
N ALA A 281 44.02 25.77 -49.78
CA ALA A 281 44.69 25.83 -48.49
C ALA A 281 44.13 26.96 -47.58
N ALA A 282 43.83 28.13 -48.16
CA ALA A 282 43.21 29.24 -47.44
C ALA A 282 41.78 28.89 -46.97
N SER A 283 40.99 28.26 -47.83
CA SER A 283 39.64 27.78 -47.50
C SER A 283 39.66 26.73 -46.36
N LYS A 284 40.60 25.78 -46.42
CA LYS A 284 40.78 24.76 -45.38
C LYS A 284 41.14 25.37 -44.03
N ARG A 285 42.07 26.32 -44.00
CA ARG A 285 42.42 27.07 -42.77
C ARG A 285 41.23 27.83 -42.22
N LEU A 286 40.43 28.49 -43.06
CA LEU A 286 39.22 29.19 -42.64
C LEU A 286 38.15 28.22 -42.07
N GLN A 287 38.04 27.03 -42.66
CA GLN A 287 37.12 26.00 -42.21
C GLN A 287 37.55 25.38 -40.88
N GLU A 288 38.85 25.17 -40.67
CA GLU A 288 39.43 24.76 -39.39
C GLU A 288 39.21 25.81 -38.30
N GLN A 289 39.40 27.09 -38.61
CA GLN A 289 39.08 28.19 -37.68
C GLN A 289 37.59 28.22 -37.32
N ARG A 290 36.69 28.05 -38.29
CA ARG A 290 35.25 27.96 -38.05
C ARG A 290 34.89 26.75 -37.20
N ASN A 291 35.46 25.58 -37.49
CA ASN A 291 35.25 24.36 -36.71
C ASN A 291 35.75 24.54 -35.26
N ALA A 292 36.94 25.13 -35.08
CA ALA A 292 37.48 25.46 -33.76
C ALA A 292 36.58 26.45 -33.00
N ALA A 293 36.04 27.46 -33.67
CA ALA A 293 35.09 28.41 -33.09
C ALA A 293 33.78 27.73 -32.65
N VAL A 294 33.25 26.79 -33.45
CA VAL A 294 32.06 26.00 -33.08
C VAL A 294 32.33 25.10 -31.88
N VAL A 295 33.47 24.40 -31.85
CA VAL A 295 33.88 23.58 -30.70
C VAL A 295 34.02 24.43 -29.44
N ALA A 296 34.65 25.61 -29.54
CA ALA A 296 34.79 26.55 -28.43
C ALA A 296 33.42 27.06 -27.93
N LYS A 297 32.50 27.39 -28.85
CA LYS A 297 31.13 27.80 -28.52
C LYS A 297 30.36 26.68 -27.81
N ASN A 298 30.46 25.44 -28.30
CA ASN A 298 29.82 24.28 -27.68
C ASN A 298 30.39 24.01 -26.28
N LYS A 299 31.72 24.09 -26.11
CA LYS A 299 32.38 23.96 -24.81
C LYS A 299 31.90 25.03 -23.82
N LYS A 300 31.84 26.30 -24.23
CA LYS A 300 31.30 27.41 -23.42
C LYS A 300 29.84 27.18 -23.03
N SER A 301 29.00 26.71 -23.96
CA SER A 301 27.58 26.41 -23.68
C SER A 301 27.42 25.29 -22.64
N LYS A 302 28.22 24.21 -22.76
CA LYS A 302 28.22 23.07 -21.83
C LYS A 302 28.68 23.50 -20.44
N GLN A 303 29.72 24.33 -20.35
CA GLN A 303 30.19 24.90 -19.09
C GLN A 303 29.14 25.83 -18.46
N LYS A 304 28.44 26.66 -19.24
CA LYS A 304 27.36 27.52 -18.76
C LYS A 304 26.19 26.70 -18.21
N ALA A 305 25.78 25.65 -18.92
CA ALA A 305 24.73 24.73 -18.47
C ALA A 305 25.12 24.00 -17.16
N GLN A 306 26.38 23.54 -17.04
CA GLN A 306 26.88 22.93 -15.80
C GLN A 306 26.91 23.91 -14.63
N LYS A 307 27.33 25.16 -14.85
CA LYS A 307 27.28 26.21 -13.81
C LYS A 307 25.85 26.52 -13.38
N GLN A 308 24.91 26.62 -14.32
CA GLN A 308 23.49 26.81 -14.03
C GLN A 308 22.89 25.64 -13.24
N ALA A 309 23.21 24.40 -13.62
CA ALA A 309 22.77 23.20 -12.89
C ALA A 309 23.32 23.16 -11.45
N LYS A 310 24.59 23.51 -11.25
CA LYS A 310 25.20 23.61 -9.90
C LYS A 310 24.55 24.72 -9.06
N LYS A 311 24.27 25.89 -9.64
CA LYS A 311 23.58 27.00 -8.95
C LYS A 311 22.15 26.61 -8.56
N ALA A 312 21.41 25.95 -9.45
CA ALA A 312 20.05 25.46 -9.18
C ALA A 312 20.01 24.38 -8.10
N GLY A 313 21.02 23.49 -8.05
CA GLY A 313 21.15 22.49 -6.98
C GLY A 313 21.47 23.09 -5.61
N LYS A 314 22.24 24.18 -5.57
CA LYS A 314 22.57 24.90 -4.33
C LYS A 314 21.42 25.75 -3.79
N ALA A 315 20.49 26.18 -4.65
CA ALA A 315 19.29 26.94 -4.26
C ALA A 315 18.11 26.04 -3.81
N LYS A 316 18.19 24.73 -4.02
CA LYS A 316 17.20 23.73 -3.57
C LYS A 316 17.56 23.04 -2.24
N ARG A 317 18.73 23.36 -1.69
CA ARG A 317 19.18 22.99 -0.34
C ARG A 317 19.09 24.21 0.54
#